data_AF-A0A0N0D3J9-F1
#
_entry.id   AF-A0A0N0D3J9-F1
#
_cell.length_a   1.000
_cell.length_b   1.000
_cell.length_c   1.000
_cell.angle_alpha   90.00
_cell.angle_beta   90.00
_cell.angle_gamma   90.00
#
_symmetry.space_group_name_H-M   'P 1'
#
loop_
_entity.id
_entity.type
_entity.pdbx_description
1 polymer ?
#
loop_
_entity_poly.entity_id
_entity_poly.type
_entity_poly.pdbx_seq_one_letter_code
_entity_poly.pdbx_strand_id
1 'polypeptide(L)'
;MLYPNESPFIMDNEPYVDVLEIEDEIKQQFSNAFGNDKVSKIHAGEYPSIISVLLYLKNPEAEGVKDLKLKIENDYAARKLRVSISILDN
;
A
#
# COMPACT_ATOMS: atom_id res chain seq x y z
N MET A 1 -35.07 26.91 22.60
CA MET A 1 -34.18 26.06 21.77
C MET A 1 -32.82 26.03 22.45
N LEU A 2 -32.37 24.84 22.83
CA LEU A 2 -31.04 24.58 23.37
C LEU A 2 -30.47 23.41 22.55
N TYR A 3 -29.48 23.69 21.72
CA TYR A 3 -28.49 22.69 21.32
C TYR A 3 -27.14 23.26 21.74
N PRO A 4 -26.54 22.78 22.84
CA PRO A 4 -25.20 23.17 23.18
C PRO A 4 -24.22 22.39 22.31
N ASN A 5 -23.44 23.17 21.55
CA ASN A 5 -22.06 22.96 21.17
C ASN A 5 -21.70 21.57 20.64
N GLU A 6 -21.59 21.52 19.31
CA GLU A 6 -20.77 20.55 18.59
C GLU A 6 -19.42 20.39 19.32
N SER A 7 -19.15 19.15 19.68
CA SER A 7 -17.93 18.72 20.35
C SER A 7 -16.70 19.30 19.63
N PRO A 8 -15.68 19.82 20.33
CA PRO A 8 -14.41 20.11 19.71
C PRO A 8 -13.74 18.76 19.46
N PHE A 9 -14.11 18.09 18.37
CA PHE A 9 -13.27 17.07 17.76
C PHE A 9 -12.03 17.81 17.30
N ILE A 10 -11.05 17.93 18.20
CA ILE A 10 -9.67 18.17 17.83
C ILE A 10 -9.34 16.98 16.93
N MET A 11 -9.36 17.21 15.62
CA MET A 11 -8.80 16.28 14.65
C MET A 11 -7.31 16.23 14.96
N ASP A 12 -6.90 15.21 15.72
CA ASP A 12 -5.56 14.69 15.62
C ASP A 12 -5.35 14.40 14.13
N ASN A 13 -4.66 15.29 13.43
CA ASN A 13 -4.13 15.03 12.10
C ASN A 13 -2.99 14.02 12.27
N GLU A 14 -3.35 12.78 12.62
CA GLU A 14 -2.53 11.62 12.25
C GLU A 14 -2.31 11.73 10.73
N PRO A 15 -1.08 11.49 10.23
CA PRO A 15 -0.83 11.60 8.81
C PRO A 15 -1.75 10.60 8.11
N TYR A 16 -2.77 11.12 7.42
CA TYR A 16 -3.67 10.31 6.61
C TYR A 16 -2.80 9.76 5.49
N VAL A 17 -2.45 8.50 5.60
CA VAL A 17 -1.62 7.83 4.60
C VAL A 17 -2.54 7.56 3.42
N ASP A 18 -2.27 8.20 2.29
CA ASP A 18 -3.09 7.99 1.10
C ASP A 18 -2.85 6.58 0.54
N VAL A 19 -3.79 5.69 0.82
CA VAL A 19 -3.79 4.30 0.37
C VAL A 19 -3.70 4.23 -1.16
N LEU A 20 -4.26 5.22 -1.88
CA LEU A 20 -4.17 5.29 -3.34
C LEU A 20 -2.77 5.65 -3.81
N GLU A 21 -2.08 6.54 -3.09
CA GLU A 21 -0.69 6.90 -3.40
C GLU A 21 0.24 5.70 -3.25
N ILE A 22 0.04 4.89 -2.20
CA ILE A 22 0.81 3.66 -1.98
C ILE A 22 0.52 2.62 -3.04
N GLU A 23 -0.74 2.46 -3.42
CA GLU A 23 -1.13 1.59 -4.51
C GLU A 23 -0.39 1.98 -5.80
N ASP A 24 -0.40 3.27 -6.16
CA ASP A 24 0.29 3.76 -7.35
C ASP A 24 1.82 3.65 -7.25
N GLU A 25 2.43 3.97 -6.11
CA GLU A 25 3.88 3.86 -5.89
C GLU A 25 4.35 2.40 -6.06
N ILE A 26 3.64 1.44 -5.42
CA ILE A 26 3.97 0.02 -5.52
C ILE A 26 3.76 -0.49 -6.95
N LYS A 27 2.65 -0.12 -7.59
CA LYS A 27 2.37 -0.48 -8.98
C LYS A 27 3.47 0.00 -9.91
N GLN A 28 3.92 1.25 -9.77
CA GLN A 28 5.02 1.80 -10.57
C GLN A 28 6.33 1.06 -10.33
N GLN A 29 6.69 0.77 -9.08
CA GLN A 29 7.93 0.04 -8.78
C GLN A 29 7.95 -1.36 -9.41
N PHE A 30 6.85 -2.12 -9.30
CA PHE A 30 6.74 -3.42 -9.95
C PHE A 30 6.68 -3.33 -11.49
N SER A 31 5.99 -2.33 -12.02
CA SER A 31 5.91 -2.12 -13.47
C SER A 31 7.26 -1.73 -14.08
N ASN A 32 8.06 -0.92 -13.36
CA ASN A 32 9.40 -0.55 -13.78
C ASN A 32 10.38 -1.73 -13.73
N ALA A 33 10.23 -2.62 -12.74
CA ALA A 33 11.11 -3.78 -12.59
C ALA A 33 10.78 -4.93 -13.55
N PHE A 34 9.49 -5.20 -13.80
CA PHE A 34 9.06 -6.42 -14.49
C PHE A 34 8.32 -6.18 -15.81
N GLY A 35 7.96 -4.92 -16.12
CA GLY A 35 7.13 -4.53 -17.25
C GLY A 35 5.68 -4.29 -16.82
N ASN A 36 5.09 -3.20 -17.34
CA ASN A 36 3.71 -2.78 -17.05
C ASN A 36 2.67 -3.83 -17.49
N ASP A 37 3.00 -4.66 -18.48
CA ASP A 37 2.18 -5.76 -18.98
C ASP A 37 2.08 -6.96 -18.02
N LYS A 38 2.92 -7.01 -16.98
CA LYS A 38 2.95 -8.10 -15.99
C LYS A 38 2.16 -7.81 -14.73
N VAL A 39 1.85 -6.54 -14.44
CA VAL A 39 0.99 -6.16 -13.31
C VAL A 39 -0.46 -6.12 -13.80
N SER A 40 -1.25 -7.11 -13.41
CA SER A 40 -2.65 -7.23 -13.86
C SER A 40 -3.57 -6.34 -13.04
N LYS A 41 -3.45 -6.39 -11.71
CA LYS A 41 -4.30 -5.66 -10.76
C LYS A 41 -3.51 -5.38 -9.49
N ILE A 42 -3.88 -4.31 -8.80
CA ILE A 42 -3.41 -4.01 -7.45
C ILE A 42 -4.61 -3.51 -6.64
N HIS A 43 -4.61 -3.79 -5.35
CA HIS A 43 -5.60 -3.27 -4.41
C HIS A 43 -4.93 -3.04 -3.06
N ALA A 44 -4.92 -1.79 -2.60
CA ALA A 44 -4.47 -1.46 -1.25
C ALA A 44 -5.67 -1.21 -0.32
N GLY A 45 -5.54 -1.67 0.93
CA GLY A 45 -6.53 -1.47 1.97
C GLY A 45 -5.85 -1.14 3.30
N GLU A 46 -6.41 -0.18 4.02
CA GLU A 46 -5.98 0.14 5.36
C GLU A 46 -6.60 -0.84 6.37
N TYR A 47 -5.73 -1.42 7.19
CA TYR A 47 -6.10 -2.19 8.36
C TYR A 47 -5.49 -1.52 9.59
N PRO A 48 -6.03 -1.75 10.80
CA PRO A 48 -5.46 -1.16 12.00
C PRO A 48 -3.95 -1.41 12.10
N SER A 49 -3.16 -0.33 12.02
CA SER A 49 -1.68 -0.34 12.08
C SER A 49 -0.92 -0.99 10.91
N ILE A 50 -1.58 -1.33 9.79
CA ILE A 50 -0.90 -1.86 8.59
C ILE A 50 -1.68 -1.58 7.30
N ILE A 51 -0.97 -1.26 6.23
CA ILE A 51 -1.54 -1.18 4.89
C ILE A 51 -1.29 -2.51 4.19
N SER A 52 -2.37 -3.20 3.85
CA SER A 52 -2.34 -4.47 3.13
C SER A 52 -2.50 -4.21 1.65
N VAL A 53 -1.59 -4.75 0.83
CA VAL A 53 -1.58 -4.56 -0.61
C VAL A 53 -1.66 -5.91 -1.30
N LEU A 54 -2.69 -6.12 -2.10
CA LEU A 54 -2.86 -7.30 -2.93
C LEU A 54 -2.35 -6.96 -4.34
N LEU A 55 -1.28 -7.61 -4.78
CA LEU A 55 -0.69 -7.42 -6.10
C LEU A 55 -0.85 -8.67 -6.96
N TYR A 56 -1.52 -8.53 -8.10
CA TYR A 56 -1.73 -9.61 -9.06
C TYR A 56 -0.71 -9.50 -10.19
N LEU A 57 0.14 -10.52 -10.31
CA LEU A 57 1.18 -10.61 -11.35
C LEU A 57 0.90 -11.78 -12.29
N LYS A 58 1.18 -11.63 -13.58
CA LYS A 58 1.11 -12.74 -14.56
C LYS A 58 2.17 -13.82 -14.35
N ASN A 59 3.27 -13.49 -13.68
CA ASN A 59 4.33 -14.43 -13.35
C ASN A 59 4.90 -14.08 -11.96
N PRO A 60 4.21 -14.49 -10.88
CA PRO A 60 4.61 -14.15 -9.52
C PRO A 60 5.90 -14.87 -9.06
N GLU A 61 6.33 -15.90 -9.79
CA GLU A 61 7.58 -16.64 -9.53
C GLU A 61 8.79 -16.08 -10.30
N ALA A 62 8.62 -14.97 -11.02
CA ALA A 62 9.74 -14.34 -11.71
C ALA A 62 10.88 -13.98 -10.73
N GLU A 63 12.11 -14.21 -11.17
CA GLU A 63 13.31 -13.91 -10.38
C GLU A 63 13.32 -12.42 -9.98
N GLY A 64 13.60 -12.14 -8.71
CA GLY A 64 13.59 -10.79 -8.15
C GLY A 64 12.24 -10.26 -7.66
N VAL A 65 11.11 -10.94 -7.91
CA VAL A 65 9.78 -10.50 -7.42
C VAL A 65 9.73 -10.49 -5.89
N LYS A 66 10.23 -11.56 -5.26
CA LYS A 66 10.29 -11.67 -3.79
C LYS A 66 11.25 -10.66 -3.17
N ASP A 67 12.36 -10.37 -3.85
CA ASP A 67 13.35 -9.40 -3.38
C ASP A 67 12.81 -7.97 -3.47
N LEU A 68 12.13 -7.63 -4.57
CA LEU A 68 11.50 -6.32 -4.73
C LEU A 68 10.38 -6.11 -3.70
N LYS A 69 9.55 -7.14 -3.47
CA LYS A 69 8.54 -7.14 -2.41
C LYS A 69 9.17 -6.77 -1.07
N LEU A 70 10.19 -7.53 -0.66
CA LEU A 70 10.85 -7.34 0.64
C LEU A 70 11.50 -5.96 0.75
N LYS A 71 12.11 -5.48 -0.34
CA LYS A 71 12.71 -4.14 -0.40
C LYS A 71 11.65 -3.06 -0.15
N ILE A 72 10.52 -3.13 -0.85
CA ILE A 72 9.44 -2.13 -0.72
C ILE A 72 8.86 -2.14 0.71
N GLU A 73 8.60 -3.31 1.28
CA GLU A 73 8.09 -3.44 2.66
C GLU A 73 9.07 -2.82 3.67
N ASN A 74 10.38 -3.03 3.49
CA ASN A 74 11.42 -2.44 4.33
C ASN A 74 11.53 -0.92 4.15
N ASP A 75 11.42 -0.42 2.92
CA ASP A 75 11.48 1.02 2.62
C ASP A 75 10.33 1.77 3.32
N TYR A 76 9.12 1.20 3.31
CA TYR A 76 8.00 1.75 4.07
C TYR A 76 8.20 1.61 5.59
N ALA A 77 8.72 0.48 6.07
CA ALA A 77 9.00 0.30 7.49
C ALA A 77 10.01 1.34 8.00
N ALA A 78 11.01 1.71 7.20
CA ALA A 78 11.96 2.78 7.50
C ALA A 78 11.29 4.17 7.59
N ARG A 79 10.21 4.39 6.83
CA ARG A 79 9.33 5.58 6.92
C ARG A 79 8.32 5.50 8.08
N LYS A 80 8.45 4.52 8.98
CA LYS A 80 7.50 4.21 10.07
C LYS A 80 6.10 3.80 9.60
N LEU A 81 5.98 3.36 8.35
CA LEU A 81 4.73 2.88 7.78
C LEU A 81 4.81 1.36 7.59
N ARG A 82 3.88 0.61 8.18
CA ARG A 82 3.84 -0.83 7.97
C ARG A 82 3.02 -1.12 6.71
N VAL A 83 3.68 -1.65 5.70
CA VAL A 83 3.06 -2.13 4.46
C VAL A 83 3.33 -3.63 4.35
N SER A 84 2.30 -4.41 4.01
CA SER A 84 2.42 -5.84 3.71
C SER A 84 1.88 -6.09 2.31
N ILE A 85 2.69 -6.69 1.45
CA ILE A 85 2.35 -6.94 0.06
C ILE A 85 2.11 -8.44 -0.14
N SER A 86 0.91 -8.83 -0.52
CA SER A 86 0.59 -10.20 -0.91
C SER A 86 0.60 -10.30 -2.43
N ILE A 87 1.48 -11.13 -2.96
CA ILE A 87 1.59 -11.38 -4.40
C ILE A 87 0.75 -12.60 -4.75
N LEU A 88 -0.17 -12.41 -5.69
CA LEU A 88 -1.13 -13.40 -6.14
C LEU A 88 -0.90 -13.69 -7.62
N ASP A 89 -1.07 -14.95 -8.00
CA ASP A 89 -1.14 -15.34 -9.41
C ASP A 89 -2.47 -14.86 -10.01
N ASN A 90 -2.45 -14.46 -11.28
CA ASN A 90 -3.59 -13.85 -11.95
C ASN A 90 -4.30 -14.80 -12.92
#